data_AF-A0A173ZBT6-F1
#
_entry.id   AF-A0A173ZBT6-F1
#
_cell.length_a   1.000
_cell.length_b   1.000
_cell.length_c   1.000
_cell.angle_alpha   90.00
_cell.angle_beta   90.00
_cell.angle_gamma   90.00
#
_symmetry.space_group_name_H-M   'P 1'
#
loop_
_entity.id
_entity.type
_entity.pdbx_description
1 polymer ?
#
loop_
_entity_poly.entity_id
_entity_poly.type
_entity_poly.pdbx_seq_one_letter_code
_entity_poly.pdbx_strand_id
1 'polypeptide(L)'
;MDIRIEKTDRAIEKAFLELRAKTPLEKIKIKDLCALACVNKSTFYAHYEDIYALSDQLEKKLIEDILASVLAVKLTVAQTETLTRDLFRAFVQNRQAVNILFSGSRQGIFANCIEKGLRERLTAQDPTFAADPKRGILLSFCVQGCFYAFANNSSQMDEKHLVDLLAEIAKAAQRITV
;
A
#
# COMPACT_ATOMS: atom_id res chain seq x y z
N MET A 1 -26.40 1.32 5.96
CA MET A 1 -25.95 0.62 4.75
C MET A 1 -26.71 -0.70 4.67
N ASP A 2 -27.24 -1.08 3.51
CA ASP A 2 -28.04 -2.31 3.37
C ASP A 2 -27.11 -3.54 3.47
N ILE A 3 -27.41 -4.46 4.38
CA ILE A 3 -26.64 -5.70 4.62
C ILE A 3 -26.47 -6.51 3.33
N ARG A 4 -27.45 -6.40 2.40
CA ARG A 4 -27.40 -7.07 1.10
C ARG A 4 -26.34 -6.48 0.17
N ILE A 5 -26.14 -5.16 0.21
CA ILE A 5 -25.12 -4.47 -0.57
C ILE A 5 -23.73 -4.89 -0.07
N GLU A 6 -23.49 -4.83 1.25
CA GLU A 6 -22.19 -5.23 1.81
C GLU A 6 -21.83 -6.69 1.54
N LYS A 7 -22.81 -7.60 1.62
CA LYS A 7 -22.58 -9.02 1.32
C LYS A 7 -22.21 -9.23 -0.15
N THR A 8 -22.82 -8.45 -1.05
CA THR A 8 -22.54 -8.48 -2.49
C THR A 8 -21.15 -7.93 -2.77
N ASP A 9 -20.78 -6.78 -2.20
CA ASP A 9 -19.44 -6.21 -2.32
C ASP A 9 -18.36 -7.19 -1.88
N ARG A 10 -18.52 -7.80 -0.69
CA ARG A 10 -17.54 -8.78 -0.18
C ARG A 10 -17.38 -9.99 -1.11
N ALA A 11 -18.47 -10.45 -1.73
CA ALA A 11 -18.41 -11.56 -2.69
C ALA A 11 -17.64 -11.15 -3.96
N ILE A 12 -17.88 -9.95 -4.48
CA ILE A 12 -17.18 -9.40 -5.63
C ILE A 12 -15.69 -9.17 -5.32
N GLU A 13 -15.38 -8.51 -4.20
CA GLU A 13 -14.01 -8.24 -3.75
C GLU A 13 -13.20 -9.55 -3.61
N LYS A 14 -13.80 -10.57 -2.99
CA LYS A 14 -13.15 -11.89 -2.83
C LYS A 14 -12.87 -12.55 -4.17
N ALA A 15 -13.87 -12.60 -5.06
CA ALA A 15 -13.70 -13.18 -6.39
C ALA A 15 -12.64 -12.44 -7.22
N PHE A 16 -12.57 -11.12 -7.07
CA PHE A 16 -11.57 -10.30 -7.74
C PHE A 16 -10.16 -10.64 -7.26
N LEU A 17 -9.93 -10.70 -5.94
CA LEU A 17 -8.61 -11.07 -5.39
C LEU A 17 -8.17 -12.46 -5.84
N GLU A 18 -9.09 -13.43 -5.90
CA GLU A 18 -8.81 -14.77 -6.39
C GLU A 18 -8.40 -14.80 -7.87
N LEU A 19 -9.08 -14.03 -8.72
CA LEU A 19 -8.74 -13.92 -10.14
C LEU A 19 -7.43 -13.15 -10.35
N ARG A 20 -7.26 -12.03 -9.66
CA ARG A 20 -6.08 -11.16 -9.75
C ARG A 20 -4.80 -11.85 -9.30
N ALA A 21 -4.88 -12.78 -8.35
CA ALA A 21 -3.74 -13.61 -7.93
C ALA A 21 -3.19 -14.51 -9.06
N LYS A 22 -4.00 -14.81 -10.08
CA LYS A 22 -3.66 -15.75 -11.17
C LYS A 22 -3.62 -15.08 -12.54
N THR A 23 -4.25 -13.91 -12.68
CA THR A 23 -4.52 -13.27 -13.96
C THR A 23 -4.17 -11.78 -13.89
N PRO A 24 -3.39 -11.24 -14.85
CA PRO A 24 -3.19 -9.80 -14.98
C PRO A 24 -4.53 -9.05 -15.07
N LEU A 25 -4.61 -7.85 -14.49
CA LEU A 25 -5.84 -7.06 -14.37
C LEU A 25 -6.51 -6.86 -15.73
N GLU A 26 -5.71 -6.57 -16.75
CA GLU A 26 -6.14 -6.28 -18.12
C GLU A 26 -6.78 -7.51 -18.80
N LYS A 27 -6.55 -8.71 -18.25
CA LYS A 27 -7.10 -9.98 -18.76
C LYS A 27 -8.29 -10.48 -17.94
N ILE A 28 -8.62 -9.86 -16.81
CA ILE A 28 -9.78 -10.25 -16.00
C ILE A 28 -11.07 -9.85 -16.72
N LYS A 29 -11.95 -10.81 -16.98
CA LYS A 29 -13.25 -10.56 -17.62
C LYS A 29 -14.35 -10.45 -16.56
N ILE A 30 -15.21 -9.44 -16.70
CA ILE A 30 -16.39 -9.26 -15.83
C ILE A 30 -17.26 -10.51 -15.80
N LYS A 31 -17.38 -11.24 -16.91
CA LYS A 31 -18.14 -12.51 -16.95
C LYS A 31 -17.59 -13.54 -15.95
N ASP A 32 -16.27 -13.70 -15.91
CA ASP A 32 -15.62 -14.72 -15.09
C ASP A 32 -15.65 -14.29 -13.61
N LEU A 33 -15.49 -12.99 -13.34
CA LEU A 33 -15.66 -12.40 -12.02
C LEU A 33 -17.07 -12.60 -11.47
N CYS A 34 -18.10 -12.24 -12.25
CA CYS A 34 -19.51 -12.43 -11.89
C CYS A 34 -19.85 -13.89 -11.61
N ALA A 35 -19.33 -14.81 -12.44
CA ALA A 35 -19.54 -16.24 -12.25
C ALA A 35 -18.92 -16.73 -10.93
N LEU A 36 -17.70 -16.29 -10.60
CA LEU A 36 -17.01 -16.66 -9.37
C LEU A 36 -17.66 -16.04 -8.12
N ALA A 37 -18.14 -14.80 -8.22
CA ALA A 37 -18.84 -14.11 -7.13
C ALA A 37 -20.30 -14.55 -6.96
N CYS A 38 -20.84 -15.39 -7.87
CA CYS A 38 -22.25 -15.78 -7.92
C CYS A 38 -23.20 -14.57 -8.02
N VAL A 39 -22.85 -13.57 -8.84
CA VAL A 39 -23.66 -12.36 -9.08
C VAL A 39 -23.94 -12.15 -10.57
N ASN A 40 -25.02 -11.44 -10.88
CA ASN A 40 -25.31 -11.04 -12.26
C ASN A 40 -24.43 -9.85 -12.69
N LYS A 41 -24.23 -9.68 -14.00
CA LYS A 41 -23.51 -8.51 -14.54
C LYS A 41 -24.18 -7.19 -14.17
N SER A 42 -25.51 -7.12 -14.21
CA SER A 42 -26.25 -5.94 -13.79
C SER A 42 -26.01 -5.61 -12.32
N THR A 43 -25.86 -6.62 -11.47
CA THR A 43 -25.48 -6.44 -10.06
C THR A 43 -24.06 -5.92 -9.94
N PHE A 44 -23.08 -6.46 -10.69
CA PHE A 44 -21.72 -5.90 -10.69
C PHE A 44 -21.71 -4.42 -11.09
N TYR A 45 -22.36 -4.07 -12.21
CA TYR A 45 -22.39 -2.69 -12.72
C TYR A 45 -23.18 -1.71 -11.85
N ALA A 46 -24.02 -2.20 -10.93
CA ALA A 46 -24.66 -1.35 -9.94
C ALA A 46 -23.70 -0.95 -8.79
N HIS A 47 -22.59 -1.65 -8.63
CA HIS A 47 -21.59 -1.42 -7.58
C HIS A 47 -20.28 -0.83 -8.13
N TYR A 48 -19.86 -1.25 -9.32
CA TYR A 48 -18.58 -0.86 -9.93
C TYR A 48 -18.76 -0.55 -11.42
N GLU A 49 -18.19 0.54 -11.90
CA GLU A 49 -18.25 0.94 -13.32
C GLU A 49 -17.58 -0.10 -14.23
N ASP A 50 -16.39 -0.54 -13.84
CA ASP A 50 -15.62 -1.56 -14.54
C ASP A 50 -14.64 -2.28 -13.60
N ILE A 51 -13.75 -3.10 -14.20
CA ILE A 51 -12.75 -3.86 -13.45
C ILE A 51 -11.65 -2.97 -12.84
N TYR A 52 -11.37 -1.83 -13.46
CA TYR A 52 -10.34 -0.89 -13.01
C TYR A 52 -10.85 -0.09 -11.81
N ALA A 53 -12.11 0.35 -11.83
CA ALA A 53 -12.76 1.00 -10.70
C ALA A 53 -12.76 0.10 -9.44
N LEU A 54 -13.05 -1.20 -9.62
CA LEU A 54 -12.93 -2.18 -8.52
C LEU A 54 -11.50 -2.32 -8.01
N SER A 55 -10.51 -2.41 -8.92
CA SER A 55 -9.08 -2.49 -8.54
C SER A 55 -8.67 -1.25 -7.75
N ASP A 56 -9.00 -0.06 -8.25
CA ASP A 56 -8.60 1.21 -7.65
C ASP A 56 -9.25 1.39 -6.27
N GLN A 57 -10.51 0.97 -6.09
CA GLN A 57 -11.17 0.99 -4.79
C GLN A 57 -10.49 0.05 -3.78
N LEU A 58 -10.14 -1.17 -4.19
CA LEU A 58 -9.45 -2.14 -3.34
C LEU A 58 -8.02 -1.70 -3.00
N GLU A 59 -7.30 -1.14 -3.97
CA GLU A 59 -5.97 -0.56 -3.77
C GLU A 59 -6.04 0.60 -2.79
N LYS A 60 -6.99 1.52 -2.95
CA LYS A 60 -7.17 2.65 -2.05
C LYS A 60 -7.48 2.19 -0.62
N LYS A 61 -8.37 1.21 -0.45
CA LYS A 61 -8.70 0.60 0.84
C LYS A 61 -7.46 0.02 1.51
N LEU A 62 -6.64 -0.74 0.78
CA LEU A 62 -5.39 -1.29 1.29
C LEU A 62 -4.39 -0.20 1.71
N ILE A 63 -4.24 0.84 0.88
CA ILE A 63 -3.37 1.97 1.19
C ILE A 63 -3.85 2.68 2.46
N GLU A 64 -5.14 2.92 2.61
CA GLU A 64 -5.72 3.55 3.80
C GLU A 64 -5.48 2.73 5.07
N ASP A 65 -5.66 1.41 5.01
CA ASP A 65 -5.40 0.48 6.10
C ASP A 65 -3.93 0.50 6.52
N ILE A 66 -3.01 0.44 5.55
CA ILE A 66 -1.57 0.53 5.80
C ILE A 66 -1.21 1.87 6.43
N LEU A 67 -1.69 2.98 5.86
CA LEU A 67 -1.40 4.30 6.40
C LEU A 67 -1.94 4.46 7.83
N ALA A 68 -3.13 3.94 8.12
CA ALA A 68 -3.71 3.96 9.47
C ALA A 68 -2.84 3.20 10.50
N SER A 69 -2.16 2.14 10.08
CA SER A 69 -1.27 1.37 10.95
C SER A 69 0.06 2.05 11.29
N VAL A 70 0.46 3.08 10.52
CA VAL A 70 1.78 3.75 10.62
C VAL A 70 1.71 5.10 11.36
N LEU A 71 0.52 5.60 11.70
CA LEU A 71 0.29 7.02 12.02
C LEU A 71 0.46 7.48 13.47
N ALA A 72 0.98 6.64 14.35
CA ALA A 72 1.32 7.11 15.69
C ALA A 72 2.60 7.96 15.74
N VAL A 73 3.24 8.27 14.60
CA VAL A 73 4.64 8.69 14.53
C VAL A 73 4.76 10.13 14.01
N LYS A 74 5.36 11.04 14.81
CA LYS A 74 5.84 12.35 14.32
C LYS A 74 7.16 12.13 13.54
N LEU A 75 7.59 13.03 12.66
CA LEU A 75 8.89 12.91 11.98
C LEU A 75 9.98 13.72 12.70
N THR A 76 10.58 13.13 13.73
CA THR A 76 11.86 13.55 14.34
C THR A 76 12.95 12.51 14.08
N VAL A 77 14.23 12.81 14.40
CA VAL A 77 15.36 11.87 14.21
C VAL A 77 15.12 10.52 14.89
N ALA A 78 14.55 10.53 16.09
CA ALA A 78 14.21 9.31 16.82
C ALA A 78 13.07 8.51 16.17
N GLN A 79 12.29 9.14 15.29
CA GLN A 79 11.05 8.58 14.75
C GLN A 79 11.15 8.15 13.30
N THR A 80 12.22 8.50 12.58
CA THR A 80 12.47 7.94 11.24
C THR A 80 12.80 6.46 11.31
N GLU A 81 13.52 6.04 12.35
CA GLU A 81 13.73 4.63 12.65
C GLU A 81 12.39 3.91 12.88
N THR A 82 11.54 4.48 13.74
CA THR A 82 10.20 3.96 14.02
C THR A 82 9.34 3.90 12.77
N LEU A 83 9.35 4.96 11.95
CA LEU A 83 8.61 5.02 10.69
C LEU A 83 9.08 3.91 9.73
N THR A 84 10.39 3.72 9.57
CA THR A 84 10.95 2.65 8.74
C THR A 84 10.50 1.28 9.23
N ARG A 85 10.55 1.04 10.54
CA ARG A 85 10.09 -0.21 11.17
C ARG A 85 8.60 -0.44 10.95
N ASP A 86 7.78 0.58 11.17
CA ASP A 86 6.32 0.50 11.03
C ASP A 86 5.91 0.29 9.58
N LEU A 87 6.55 0.99 8.63
CA LEU A 87 6.34 0.78 7.19
C LEU A 87 6.68 -0.64 6.78
N PHE A 88 7.85 -1.13 7.18
CA PHE A 88 8.25 -2.48 6.84
C PHE A 88 7.29 -3.51 7.44
N ARG A 89 6.93 -3.37 8.72
CA ARG A 89 5.96 -4.25 9.39
C ARG A 89 4.62 -4.24 8.67
N ALA A 90 4.12 -3.07 8.28
CA ALA A 90 2.87 -2.95 7.54
C ALA A 90 2.96 -3.61 6.16
N PHE A 91 4.11 -3.50 5.46
CA PHE A 91 4.32 -4.16 4.17
C PHE A 91 4.38 -5.69 4.30
N VAL A 92 5.05 -6.21 5.33
CA VAL A 92 5.07 -7.66 5.63
C VAL A 92 3.67 -8.16 5.93
N GLN A 93 2.96 -7.49 6.84
CA GLN A 93 1.61 -7.90 7.26
C GLN A 93 0.62 -7.93 6.09
N ASN A 94 0.81 -7.04 5.11
CA ASN A 94 -0.05 -6.92 3.94
C ASN A 94 0.55 -7.52 2.66
N ARG A 95 1.66 -8.27 2.76
CA ARG A 95 2.46 -8.74 1.61
C ARG A 95 1.62 -9.41 0.53
N GLN A 96 0.72 -10.31 0.93
CA GLN A 96 -0.12 -11.04 -0.03
C GLN A 96 -1.03 -10.08 -0.79
N ALA A 97 -1.71 -9.17 -0.09
CA ALA A 97 -2.62 -8.21 -0.70
C ALA A 97 -1.87 -7.22 -1.60
N VAL A 98 -0.70 -6.73 -1.16
CA VAL A 98 0.18 -5.87 -1.96
C VAL A 98 0.62 -6.58 -3.24
N ASN A 99 1.08 -7.83 -3.13
CA ASN A 99 1.52 -8.62 -4.28
C ASN A 99 0.40 -8.93 -5.27
N ILE A 100 -0.85 -9.08 -4.80
CA ILE A 100 -1.99 -9.33 -5.69
C ILE A 100 -2.39 -8.04 -6.40
N LEU A 101 -2.73 -7.00 -5.63
CA LEU A 101 -3.32 -5.77 -6.15
C LEU A 101 -2.32 -4.99 -7.01
N PHE A 102 -1.10 -4.82 -6.51
CA PHE A 102 -0.05 -4.03 -7.16
C PHE A 102 0.92 -4.88 -8.00
N SER A 103 0.52 -6.06 -8.45
CA SER A 103 1.35 -6.88 -9.35
C SER A 103 1.55 -6.24 -10.74
N GLY A 104 2.71 -6.54 -11.34
CA GLY A 104 3.02 -6.17 -12.73
C GLY A 104 3.25 -4.67 -12.89
N SER A 105 2.58 -4.06 -13.86
CA SER A 105 2.67 -2.63 -14.18
C SER A 105 2.30 -1.70 -13.01
N ARG A 106 1.55 -2.21 -12.01
CA ARG A 106 1.09 -1.44 -10.85
C ARG A 106 2.08 -1.42 -9.67
N GLN A 107 3.20 -2.15 -9.74
CA GLN A 107 4.13 -2.28 -8.59
C GLN A 107 4.71 -0.94 -8.13
N GLY A 108 5.05 -0.06 -9.08
CA GLY A 108 5.57 1.27 -8.77
C GLY A 108 4.53 2.24 -8.20
N ILE A 109 3.24 1.96 -8.39
CA ILE A 109 2.15 2.84 -7.91
C ILE A 109 2.02 2.73 -6.40
N PHE A 110 2.24 1.55 -5.83
CA PHE A 110 2.08 1.29 -4.40
C PHE A 110 2.90 2.23 -3.52
N ALA A 111 4.22 2.27 -3.73
CA ALA A 111 5.11 3.11 -2.93
C ALA A 111 4.77 4.60 -3.09
N ASN A 112 4.39 5.02 -4.30
CA ASN A 112 3.96 6.40 -4.56
C ASN A 112 2.68 6.76 -3.82
N CYS A 113 1.70 5.85 -3.75
CA CYS A 113 0.47 6.05 -3.00
C CYS A 113 0.73 6.13 -1.48
N ILE A 114 1.60 5.28 -0.94
CA ILE A 114 2.02 5.35 0.46
C ILE A 114 2.73 6.68 0.75
N GLU A 115 3.69 7.06 -0.10
CA GLU A 115 4.44 8.30 0.06
C GLU A 115 3.51 9.52 0.04
N LYS A 116 2.61 9.58 -0.95
CA LYS A 116 1.62 10.66 -1.06
C LYS A 116 0.74 10.72 0.19
N GLY A 117 0.19 9.58 0.62
CA GLY A 117 -0.68 9.52 1.79
C GLY A 117 0.03 9.92 3.08
N LEU A 118 1.27 9.51 3.29
CA LEU A 118 2.06 9.95 4.45
C LEU A 118 2.36 11.45 4.37
N ARG A 119 2.76 11.95 3.20
CA ARG A 119 3.08 13.36 2.97
C ARG A 119 1.89 14.26 3.31
N GLU A 120 0.70 13.91 2.84
CA GLU A 120 -0.55 14.64 3.14
C GLU A 120 -0.84 14.66 4.65
N ARG A 121 -0.74 13.49 5.31
CA ARG A 121 -1.03 13.37 6.75
C ARG A 121 0.02 14.09 7.62
N LEU A 122 1.29 14.03 7.25
CA LEU A 122 2.37 14.75 7.92
C LEU A 122 2.23 16.26 7.76
N THR A 123 1.87 16.72 6.57
CA THR A 123 1.61 18.15 6.31
C THR A 123 0.39 18.64 7.09
N ALA A 124 -0.66 17.82 7.22
CA ALA A 124 -1.84 18.16 8.02
C ALA A 124 -1.53 18.25 9.52
N GLN A 125 -0.63 17.40 10.04
CA GLN A 125 -0.19 17.44 11.43
C GLN A 125 0.83 18.56 11.71
N ASP A 126 1.67 18.87 10.73
CA ASP A 126 2.75 19.85 10.82
C ASP A 126 2.91 20.59 9.48
N PRO A 127 2.29 21.78 9.32
CA PRO A 127 2.40 22.55 8.09
C PRO A 127 3.84 22.95 7.72
N THR A 128 4.78 22.97 8.68
CA THR A 128 6.19 23.27 8.41
C THR A 128 6.87 22.15 7.62
N PHE A 129 6.31 20.94 7.63
CA PHE A 129 6.80 19.82 6.83
C PHE A 129 6.86 20.16 5.34
N ALA A 130 5.81 20.78 4.80
CA ALA A 130 5.75 21.15 3.40
C ALA A 130 6.75 22.26 3.02
N ALA A 131 7.18 23.06 4.01
CA ALA A 131 8.15 24.13 3.83
C ALA A 131 9.60 23.65 3.93
N ASP A 132 9.85 22.41 4.36
CA ASP A 132 11.20 21.84 4.51
C ASP A 132 11.46 20.73 3.47
N PRO A 133 12.15 21.04 2.35
CA PRO A 133 12.49 20.06 1.32
C PRO A 133 13.29 18.87 1.85
N LYS A 134 14.10 19.04 2.91
CA LYS A 134 14.92 17.95 3.46
C LYS A 134 14.03 16.87 4.07
N ARG A 135 12.98 17.26 4.79
CA ARG A 135 11.99 16.33 5.36
C ARG A 135 11.20 15.60 4.26
N GLY A 136 10.87 16.29 3.18
CA GLY A 136 10.24 15.69 2.00
C GLY A 136 11.12 14.63 1.32
N ILE A 137 12.39 14.96 1.06
CA ILE A 137 13.36 14.03 0.44
C ILE A 137 13.60 12.81 1.33
N LEU A 138 13.74 13.02 2.64
CA LEU A 138 13.92 11.93 3.59
C LEU A 138 12.72 10.99 3.60
N LEU A 139 11.50 11.53 3.57
CA LEU A 139 10.28 10.72 3.50
C LEU A 139 10.28 9.85 2.22
N SER A 140 10.56 10.45 1.06
CA SER A 140 10.66 9.71 -0.21
C SER A 140 11.71 8.61 -0.10
N PHE A 141 12.90 8.92 0.41
CA PHE A 141 13.96 7.93 0.58
C PHE A 141 13.54 6.78 1.50
N CYS A 142 12.89 7.07 2.63
CA CYS A 142 12.44 6.04 3.57
C CYS A 142 11.37 5.15 2.95
N VAL A 143 10.32 5.72 2.36
CA VAL A 143 9.20 4.94 1.80
C VAL A 143 9.68 4.09 0.62
N GLN A 144 10.36 4.72 -0.34
CA GLN A 144 10.83 4.04 -1.55
C GLN A 144 11.90 3.01 -1.20
N GLY A 145 12.89 3.39 -0.37
CA GLY A 145 13.96 2.51 0.08
C GLY A 145 13.43 1.29 0.82
N CYS A 146 12.50 1.48 1.76
CA CYS A 146 11.88 0.36 2.50
C CYS A 146 11.10 -0.57 1.57
N PHE A 147 10.29 -0.01 0.66
CA PHE A 147 9.49 -0.82 -0.25
C PHE A 147 10.35 -1.64 -1.21
N TYR A 148 11.33 -1.04 -1.88
CA TYR A 148 12.18 -1.76 -2.83
C TYR A 148 13.16 -2.71 -2.14
N ALA A 149 13.65 -2.39 -0.94
CA ALA A 149 14.43 -3.32 -0.15
C ALA A 149 13.60 -4.56 0.23
N PHE A 150 12.35 -4.37 0.66
CA PHE A 150 11.42 -5.46 0.93
C PHE A 150 11.08 -6.27 -0.33
N ALA A 151 10.68 -5.61 -1.42
CA ALA A 151 10.25 -6.25 -2.65
C ALA A 151 11.37 -7.11 -3.27
N ASN A 152 12.62 -6.63 -3.22
CA ASN A 152 13.74 -7.29 -3.88
C ASN A 152 14.50 -8.28 -2.97
N ASN A 153 14.44 -8.14 -1.64
CA ASN A 153 15.29 -8.90 -0.72
C ASN A 153 14.52 -9.69 0.36
N SER A 154 13.18 -9.62 0.41
CA SER A 154 12.37 -10.36 1.41
C SER A 154 12.49 -11.89 1.34
N SER A 155 13.09 -12.46 0.29
CA SER A 155 13.41 -13.88 0.18
C SER A 155 14.88 -14.21 0.50
N GLN A 156 15.73 -13.19 0.67
CA GLN A 156 17.18 -13.35 0.79
C GLN A 156 17.69 -13.25 2.24
N MET A 157 16.88 -12.71 3.15
CA MET A 157 17.27 -12.48 4.54
C MET A 157 16.05 -12.61 5.46
N ASP A 158 16.31 -12.94 6.73
CA ASP A 158 15.30 -12.87 7.79
C ASP A 158 14.73 -11.45 7.91
N GLU A 159 13.42 -11.36 8.03
CA GLU A 159 12.68 -10.09 8.00
C GLU A 159 13.10 -9.15 9.14
N LYS A 160 13.41 -9.68 10.32
CA LYS A 160 13.85 -8.88 11.46
C LYS A 160 15.21 -8.23 11.21
N HIS A 161 16.16 -8.99 10.67
CA HIS A 161 17.48 -8.45 10.31
C HIS A 161 17.40 -7.40 9.20
N LEU A 162 16.52 -7.59 8.21
CA LEU A 162 16.30 -6.61 7.15
C LEU A 162 15.73 -5.30 7.70
N VAL A 163 14.77 -5.36 8.63
CA VAL A 163 14.24 -4.18 9.33
C VAL A 163 15.34 -3.44 10.08
N ASP A 164 16.13 -4.16 10.88
CA ASP A 164 17.20 -3.56 11.69
C ASP A 164 18.25 -2.86 10.80
N LEU A 165 18.61 -3.47 9.67
CA LEU A 165 19.53 -2.87 8.70
C LEU A 165 18.95 -1.59 8.07
N LEU A 166 17.70 -1.63 7.60
CA LEU A 166 17.05 -0.46 6.98
C LEU A 166 16.85 0.69 7.97
N ALA A 167 16.54 0.37 9.22
CA ALA A 167 16.43 1.32 10.31
C ALA A 167 17.75 2.06 10.57
N GLU A 168 18.88 1.35 10.62
CA GLU A 168 20.20 1.97 10.76
C GLU A 168 20.61 2.78 9.52
N ILE A 169 20.27 2.34 8.30
CA ILE A 169 20.49 3.12 7.07
C ILE A 169 19.73 4.45 7.11
N ALA A 170 18.44 4.42 7.50
CA ALA A 170 17.61 5.62 7.58
C ALA A 170 18.14 6.62 8.62
N LYS A 171 18.60 6.11 9.76
CA LYS A 171 19.25 6.89 10.82
C LYS A 171 20.58 7.51 10.38
N ALA A 172 21.39 6.78 9.63
CA ALA A 172 22.63 7.30 9.05
C ALA A 172 22.35 8.42 8.03
N ALA A 173 21.35 8.25 7.16
CA ALA A 173 20.97 9.23 6.15
C ALA A 173 20.60 10.60 6.73
N GLN A 174 20.03 10.64 7.94
CA GLN A 174 19.70 11.91 8.62
C GLN A 174 20.90 12.67 9.16
N ARG A 175 22.03 11.99 9.39
CA ARG A 175 23.26 12.63 9.89
C ARG A 175 24.09 13.26 8.78
N ILE A 176 23.70 13.08 7.53
CA ILE A 176 24.35 13.68 6.37
C ILE A 176 24.01 15.18 6.35
N THR A 177 24.90 16.00 6.90
CA THR A 177 24.89 17.45 6.68
C THR A 177 25.58 17.75 5.36
N VAL A 178 24.81 18.24 4.39
CA VAL A 178 25.31 18.91 3.18
C VAL A 178 25.39 20.40 3.44
#